data_AF-A0A6I1VUY9-F1
#
_entry.id   AF-A0A6I1VUY9-F1
#
_cell.length_a   1.000
_cell.length_b   1.000
_cell.length_c   1.000
_cell.angle_alpha   90.00
_cell.angle_beta   90.00
_cell.angle_gamma   90.00
#
_symmetry.space_group_name_H-M   'P 1'
#
loop_
_entity.id
_entity.type
_entity.pdbx_description
1 polymer ?
#
loop_
_entity_poly.entity_id
_entity_poly.type
_entity_poly.pdbx_seq_one_letter_code
_entity_poly.pdbx_strand_id
1 'polypeptide(L)'
;MRLKLLTNLNTLLLVAVCLALGATLWWSQQALERPFLLMERYLSLSQQFHNTVARNIEDYLASGDALRLSDANSALDTLKNELTPLPPALADALRPSLENLSTYSNSELLAAGKLAGDPQALLLQAERELSAGLEQLGQYASDATSNEARAYLPLLFTASQHLAKLSLAREKLVSSGRSELAGDVERELDSIELQARQIDALPLLGVSSKSASGTDDFAAMMGLDPTETTQAEDAGIALKRELNSLLSRYPAELKRTRDQIEQRSQLSAATHLKLNAVQQAIAGLEPVVRAEHGQIQNEVRLIQGLMIGLILLIALLIDTLQRKLARVLTYLAPLLSTWAEGDFSRDIQLGKTNRELRDIEASLNRLRSYLVNLVGTLRLNAEQVAGSSRTLAELSSGLHSGAERQAGDSAQIRDALGELEATISQVAG
;
A
#
# COMPACT_ATOMS: atom_id res chain seq x y z
N MET A 1 0.19 -51.14 -24.98
CA MET A 1 -0.50 -49.87 -25.34
C MET A 1 -0.66 -48.93 -24.12
N ARG A 2 -0.34 -49.41 -22.91
CA ARG A 2 -0.48 -48.69 -21.63
C ARG A 2 0.85 -48.15 -21.10
N LEU A 3 2.02 -48.58 -21.61
CA LEU A 3 3.30 -47.89 -21.38
C LEU A 3 3.25 -46.47 -21.97
N LYS A 4 2.74 -46.32 -23.20
CA LYS A 4 2.42 -45.00 -23.80
C LYS A 4 1.44 -44.23 -22.91
N LEU A 5 0.49 -44.90 -22.26
CA LEU A 5 -0.50 -44.27 -21.40
C LEU A 5 0.14 -43.78 -20.08
N LEU A 6 1.12 -44.48 -19.53
CA LEU A 6 1.92 -44.06 -18.36
C LEU A 6 2.87 -42.91 -18.69
N THR A 7 3.58 -42.97 -19.83
CA THR A 7 4.43 -41.86 -20.28
C THR A 7 3.56 -40.64 -20.59
N ASN A 8 2.45 -40.81 -21.30
CA ASN A 8 1.49 -39.73 -21.56
C ASN A 8 0.88 -39.19 -20.26
N LEU A 9 0.59 -40.03 -19.26
CA LEU A 9 0.12 -39.59 -17.95
C LEU A 9 1.16 -38.73 -17.23
N ASN A 10 2.44 -39.12 -17.31
CA ASN A 10 3.54 -38.35 -16.72
C ASN A 10 3.74 -37.00 -17.43
N THR A 11 3.72 -36.98 -18.77
CA THR A 11 3.80 -35.73 -19.54
C THR A 11 2.59 -34.83 -19.27
N LEU A 12 1.39 -35.41 -19.15
CA LEU A 12 0.17 -34.67 -18.83
C LEU A 12 0.22 -34.10 -17.41
N LEU A 13 0.73 -34.85 -16.43
CA LEU A 13 0.98 -34.35 -15.07
C LEU A 13 1.96 -33.17 -15.06
N LEU A 14 3.04 -33.26 -15.82
CA LEU A 14 4.05 -32.19 -15.88
C LEU A 14 3.51 -30.92 -16.55
N VAL A 15 2.72 -31.08 -17.62
CA VAL A 15 2.01 -29.97 -18.29
C VAL A 15 0.95 -29.35 -17.36
N ALA A 16 0.19 -30.17 -16.63
CA ALA A 16 -0.79 -29.68 -15.66
C ALA A 16 -0.15 -28.86 -14.55
N VAL A 17 1.03 -29.26 -14.06
CA VAL A 17 1.82 -28.48 -13.10
C VAL A 17 2.28 -27.16 -13.70
N CYS A 18 2.78 -27.15 -14.93
CA CYS A 18 3.17 -25.90 -15.61
C CYS A 18 2.00 -24.92 -15.78
N LEU A 19 0.81 -25.42 -16.14
CA LEU A 19 -0.40 -24.60 -16.25
C LEU A 19 -0.87 -24.08 -14.88
N ALA A 20 -0.83 -24.92 -13.85
CA ALA A 20 -1.18 -24.52 -12.49
C ALA A 20 -0.21 -23.46 -11.94
N LEU A 21 1.09 -23.58 -12.22
CA LEU A 21 2.10 -22.57 -11.92
C LEU A 21 1.83 -21.25 -12.64
N GLY A 22 1.54 -21.32 -13.94
CA GLY A 22 1.19 -20.14 -14.74
C GLY A 22 -0.05 -19.42 -14.21
N ALA A 23 -1.11 -20.17 -13.89
CA ALA A 23 -2.33 -19.62 -13.31
C ALA A 23 -2.11 -19.01 -11.92
N THR A 24 -1.28 -19.64 -11.09
CA THR A 24 -0.96 -19.14 -9.73
C THR A 24 -0.12 -17.87 -9.80
N LEU A 25 0.87 -17.80 -10.68
CA LEU A 25 1.69 -16.61 -10.88
C LEU A 25 0.86 -15.45 -11.43
N TRP A 26 -0.02 -15.74 -12.40
CA TRP A 26 -0.93 -14.75 -12.98
C TRP A 26 -1.90 -14.20 -11.92
N TRP A 27 -2.51 -15.08 -11.13
CA TRP A 27 -3.39 -14.68 -10.02
C TRP A 27 -2.62 -13.92 -8.93
N SER A 28 -1.39 -14.32 -8.60
CA SER A 28 -0.55 -13.65 -7.62
C SER A 28 -0.19 -12.23 -8.04
N GLN A 29 0.04 -11.96 -9.33
CA GLN A 29 0.25 -10.59 -9.81
C GLN A 29 -1.01 -9.75 -9.63
N GLN A 30 -2.16 -10.28 -10.06
CA GLN A 30 -3.44 -9.59 -9.96
C GLN A 30 -3.86 -9.31 -8.49
N ALA A 31 -3.57 -10.24 -7.58
CA ALA A 31 -3.87 -10.14 -6.15
C ALA A 31 -3.00 -9.09 -5.44
N LEU A 32 -1.80 -8.80 -5.95
CA LEU A 32 -0.91 -7.79 -5.40
C LEU A 32 -1.27 -6.37 -5.89
N GLU A 33 -1.74 -6.21 -7.13
CA GLU A 33 -2.01 -4.88 -7.70
C GLU A 33 -3.17 -4.13 -7.02
N ARG A 34 -4.28 -4.83 -6.72
CA ARG A 34 -5.48 -4.19 -6.14
C ARG A 34 -5.26 -3.57 -4.76
N PRO A 35 -4.63 -4.25 -3.79
CA PRO A 35 -4.44 -3.65 -2.47
C PRO A 35 -3.34 -2.57 -2.44
N PHE A 36 -2.32 -2.65 -3.31
CA PHE A 36 -1.34 -1.56 -3.46
C PHE A 36 -1.99 -0.28 -3.98
N LEU A 37 -2.88 -0.38 -4.98
CA LEU A 37 -3.64 0.77 -5.49
C LEU A 37 -4.58 1.37 -4.44
N LEU A 38 -5.16 0.55 -3.54
CA LEU A 38 -5.99 1.04 -2.44
C LEU A 38 -5.17 1.76 -1.36
N MET A 39 -3.98 1.25 -1.04
CA MET A 39 -3.07 1.89 -0.08
C MET A 39 -2.52 3.22 -0.61
N GLU A 40 -2.10 3.26 -1.88
CA GLU A 40 -1.59 4.49 -2.50
C GLU A 40 -2.69 5.56 -2.57
N ARG A 41 -3.92 5.18 -2.95
CA ARG A 41 -5.09 6.08 -2.93
C ARG A 41 -5.48 6.52 -1.53
N TYR A 42 -5.34 5.65 -0.53
CA TYR A 42 -5.57 6.03 0.87
C TYR A 42 -4.54 7.07 1.34
N LEU A 43 -3.26 6.83 1.09
CA LEU A 43 -2.18 7.74 1.45
C LEU A 43 -2.33 9.09 0.74
N SER A 44 -2.69 9.09 -0.55
CA SER A 44 -2.93 10.32 -1.30
C SER A 44 -4.12 11.10 -0.73
N LEU A 45 -5.23 10.41 -0.42
CA LEU A 45 -6.43 11.03 0.17
C LEU A 45 -6.12 11.68 1.52
N SER A 46 -5.42 10.95 2.40
CA SER A 46 -5.01 11.46 3.71
C SER A 46 -4.06 12.65 3.59
N GLN A 47 -3.12 12.61 2.65
CA GLN A 47 -2.13 13.67 2.47
C GLN A 47 -2.74 14.92 1.83
N GLN A 48 -3.66 14.76 0.88
CA GLN A 48 -4.42 15.87 0.28
C GLN A 48 -5.36 16.51 1.30
N PHE A 49 -6.04 15.72 2.13
CA PHE A 49 -6.85 16.27 3.22
C PHE A 49 -5.99 17.11 4.19
N HIS A 50 -4.85 16.58 4.64
CA HIS A 50 -3.98 17.30 5.57
C HIS A 50 -3.37 18.57 4.95
N ASN A 51 -2.77 18.46 3.77
CA ASN A 51 -2.03 19.57 3.18
C ASN A 51 -2.93 20.63 2.54
N THR A 52 -4.10 20.25 2.03
CA THR A 52 -4.93 21.13 1.19
C THR A 52 -6.21 21.57 1.89
N VAL A 53 -6.73 20.79 2.84
CA VAL A 53 -7.92 21.17 3.62
C VAL A 53 -7.51 21.65 5.01
N ALA A 54 -6.86 20.80 5.81
CA ALA A 54 -6.53 21.13 7.20
C ALA A 54 -5.69 22.40 7.29
N ARG A 55 -4.58 22.43 6.54
CA ARG A 55 -3.66 23.56 6.54
C ARG A 55 -4.31 24.85 6.04
N ASN A 56 -5.11 24.81 4.98
CA ASN A 56 -5.79 26.00 4.47
C ASN A 56 -6.84 26.54 5.45
N ILE A 57 -7.54 25.66 6.18
CA ILE A 57 -8.49 26.07 7.24
C ILE A 57 -7.74 26.66 8.44
N GLU A 58 -6.60 26.10 8.84
CA GLU A 58 -5.76 26.65 9.92
C GLU A 58 -5.17 28.01 9.52
N ASP A 59 -4.62 28.12 8.31
CA ASP A 59 -4.10 29.37 7.75
C ASP A 59 -5.22 30.42 7.66
N TYR A 60 -6.44 30.02 7.33
CA TYR A 60 -7.62 30.90 7.35
C TYR A 60 -8.01 31.34 8.76
N LEU A 61 -8.01 30.45 9.76
CA LEU A 61 -8.30 30.82 11.14
C LEU A 61 -7.29 31.84 11.70
N ALA A 62 -6.03 31.75 11.26
CA ALA A 62 -4.98 32.68 11.61
C ALA A 62 -5.10 34.03 10.87
N SER A 63 -5.26 33.98 9.54
CA SER A 63 -5.16 35.16 8.67
C SER A 63 -6.48 35.84 8.32
N GLY A 64 -7.60 35.11 8.38
CA GLY A 64 -8.90 35.59 7.89
C GLY A 64 -9.08 35.62 6.38
N ASP A 65 -8.12 35.12 5.61
CA ASP A 65 -8.12 35.20 4.15
C ASP A 65 -9.19 34.30 3.51
N ALA A 66 -10.27 34.91 3.03
CA ALA A 66 -11.38 34.21 2.40
C ALA A 66 -10.96 33.33 1.19
N LEU A 67 -9.83 33.64 0.53
CA LEU A 67 -9.30 32.82 -0.56
C LEU A 67 -8.88 31.44 -0.06
N ARG A 68 -8.25 31.36 1.12
CA ARG A 68 -7.83 30.10 1.75
C ARG A 68 -9.01 29.20 2.08
N LEU A 69 -10.10 29.79 2.57
CA LEU A 69 -11.33 29.04 2.84
C LEU A 69 -11.96 28.52 1.53
N SER A 70 -11.95 29.32 0.47
CA SER A 70 -12.44 28.92 -0.85
C SER A 70 -11.63 27.75 -1.43
N ASP A 71 -10.31 27.79 -1.29
CA ASP A 71 -9.40 26.71 -1.71
C ASP A 71 -9.65 25.44 -0.90
N ALA A 72 -9.83 25.55 0.42
CA ALA A 72 -10.16 24.42 1.28
C ALA A 72 -11.51 23.79 0.90
N ASN A 73 -12.53 24.61 0.60
CA ASN A 73 -13.84 24.13 0.16
C ASN A 73 -13.77 23.44 -1.21
N SER A 74 -13.02 24.01 -2.16
CA SER A 74 -12.80 23.40 -3.48
C SER A 74 -12.07 22.05 -3.37
N ALA A 75 -11.08 21.97 -2.48
CA ALA A 75 -10.39 20.72 -2.16
C ALA A 75 -11.33 19.69 -1.51
N LEU A 76 -12.23 20.12 -0.61
CA LEU A 76 -13.25 19.26 -0.01
C LEU A 76 -14.23 18.69 -1.04
N ASP A 77 -14.65 19.49 -2.01
CA ASP A 77 -15.54 19.02 -3.07
C ASP A 77 -14.82 18.08 -4.04
N THR A 78 -13.54 18.32 -4.32
CA THR A 78 -12.70 17.40 -5.08
C THR A 78 -12.56 16.06 -4.34
N LEU A 79 -12.27 16.09 -3.04
CA LEU A 79 -12.22 14.91 -2.17
C LEU A 79 -13.54 14.13 -2.20
N LYS A 80 -14.69 14.79 -2.07
CA LYS A 80 -16.01 14.15 -2.18
C LYS A 80 -16.24 13.46 -3.53
N ASN A 81 -15.79 14.08 -4.62
CA ASN A 81 -15.90 13.48 -5.95
C ASN A 81 -14.99 12.25 -6.11
N GLU A 82 -13.77 12.31 -5.57
CA GLU A 82 -12.82 11.19 -5.53
C GLU A 82 -13.28 10.03 -4.63
N LEU A 83 -14.20 10.28 -3.68
CA LEU A 83 -14.87 9.23 -2.89
C LEU A 83 -15.86 8.39 -3.72
N THR A 84 -16.37 8.87 -4.85
CA THR A 84 -17.36 8.16 -5.68
C THR A 84 -16.87 6.82 -6.26
N PRO A 85 -15.63 6.71 -6.79
CA PRO A 85 -15.07 5.44 -7.25
C PRO A 85 -14.56 4.52 -6.12
N LEU A 86 -14.62 4.92 -4.84
CA LEU A 86 -14.20 4.07 -3.73
C LEU A 86 -15.26 2.99 -3.41
N PRO A 87 -14.84 1.85 -2.84
CA PRO A 87 -15.74 0.86 -2.26
C PRO A 87 -16.81 1.52 -1.35
N PRO A 88 -18.09 1.12 -1.45
CA PRO A 88 -19.19 1.80 -0.75
C PRO A 88 -19.01 1.83 0.77
N ALA A 89 -18.39 0.79 1.34
CA ALA A 89 -18.06 0.74 2.77
C ALA A 89 -17.10 1.86 3.23
N LEU A 90 -16.17 2.30 2.36
CA LEU A 90 -15.23 3.40 2.66
C LEU A 90 -15.92 4.75 2.45
N ALA A 91 -16.72 4.88 1.40
CA ALA A 91 -17.44 6.10 1.09
C ALA A 91 -18.48 6.45 2.17
N ASP A 92 -19.21 5.45 2.68
CA ASP A 92 -20.25 5.66 3.69
C ASP A 92 -19.69 6.04 5.07
N ALA A 93 -18.45 5.64 5.39
CA ALA A 93 -17.79 6.02 6.64
C ALA A 93 -17.27 7.47 6.62
N LEU A 94 -16.79 7.95 5.46
CA LEU A 94 -16.18 9.28 5.32
C LEU A 94 -17.18 10.38 4.95
N ARG A 95 -18.18 10.08 4.11
CA ARG A 95 -19.18 11.04 3.61
C ARG A 95 -19.81 11.92 4.70
N PRO A 96 -20.31 11.40 5.84
CA PRO A 96 -20.93 12.26 6.86
C PRO A 96 -19.93 13.22 7.51
N SER A 97 -18.68 12.80 7.72
CA SER A 97 -17.64 13.66 8.31
C SER A 97 -17.22 14.81 7.37
N LEU A 98 -17.09 14.52 6.07
CA LEU A 98 -16.76 15.50 5.03
C LEU A 98 -17.92 16.47 4.78
N GLU A 99 -19.16 16.00 4.79
CA GLU A 99 -20.36 16.85 4.69
C GLU A 99 -20.47 17.78 5.90
N ASN A 100 -20.31 17.26 7.12
CA ASN A 100 -20.36 18.06 8.34
C ASN A 100 -19.25 19.13 8.39
N LEU A 101 -18.05 18.81 7.92
CA LEU A 101 -16.96 19.78 7.82
C LEU A 101 -17.26 20.83 6.74
N SER A 102 -17.77 20.42 5.58
CA SER A 102 -18.14 21.32 4.47
C SER A 102 -19.27 22.29 4.82
N THR A 103 -20.33 21.81 5.48
CA THR A 103 -21.44 22.68 5.95
C THR A 103 -20.95 23.66 7.01
N TYR A 104 -20.12 23.20 7.95
CA TYR A 104 -19.53 24.05 8.98
C TYR A 104 -18.58 25.10 8.38
N SER A 105 -17.74 24.70 7.42
CA SER A 105 -16.84 25.58 6.67
C SER A 105 -17.58 26.73 5.99
N ASN A 106 -18.68 26.41 5.30
CA ASN A 106 -19.47 27.37 4.54
C ASN A 106 -20.37 28.29 5.40
N SER A 107 -20.65 27.93 6.65
CA SER A 107 -21.54 28.69 7.53
C SER A 107 -20.76 29.41 8.63
N GLU A 108 -20.32 28.67 9.64
CA GLU A 108 -19.70 29.19 10.85
C GLU A 108 -18.28 29.70 10.62
N LEU A 109 -17.48 28.98 9.83
CA LEU A 109 -16.10 29.37 9.51
C LEU A 109 -16.07 30.61 8.61
N LEU A 110 -16.93 30.69 7.60
CA LEU A 110 -17.05 31.89 6.74
C LEU A 110 -17.46 33.12 7.57
N ALA A 111 -18.38 32.96 8.53
CA ALA A 111 -18.72 34.02 9.47
C ALA A 111 -17.54 34.39 10.39
N ALA A 112 -16.72 33.41 10.79
CA ALA A 112 -15.53 33.61 11.60
C ALA A 112 -14.44 34.45 10.90
N GLY A 113 -14.29 34.37 9.57
CA GLY A 113 -13.35 35.23 8.84
C GLY A 113 -13.65 36.73 8.98
N LYS A 114 -14.91 37.11 9.25
CA LYS A 114 -15.24 38.51 9.58
C LYS A 114 -14.66 38.97 10.92
N LEU A 115 -14.34 38.03 11.80
CA LEU A 115 -13.71 38.26 13.11
C LEU A 115 -12.18 38.12 13.05
N ALA A 116 -11.63 37.77 11.89
CA ALA A 116 -10.22 37.41 11.76
C ALA A 116 -9.27 38.59 11.49
N GLY A 117 -9.80 39.81 11.32
CA GLY A 117 -8.99 41.02 11.47
C GLY A 117 -8.35 41.09 12.86
N ASP A 118 -7.24 41.81 13.01
CA ASP A 118 -6.58 41.98 14.30
C ASP A 118 -7.54 42.68 15.30
N PRO A 119 -8.13 41.94 16.28
CA PRO A 119 -9.11 42.51 17.19
C PRO A 119 -8.46 43.48 18.19
N GLN A 120 -7.12 43.53 18.22
CA GLN A 120 -6.33 44.42 19.06
C GLN A 120 -6.03 45.74 18.37
N ALA A 121 -6.18 45.83 17.05
CA ALA A 121 -5.79 47.03 16.29
C ALA A 121 -6.53 48.28 16.77
N LEU A 122 -7.82 48.15 17.11
CA LEU A 122 -8.62 49.26 17.67
C LEU A 122 -8.14 49.67 19.06
N LEU A 123 -7.84 48.71 19.94
CA LEU A 123 -7.31 49.00 21.28
C LEU A 123 -5.93 49.64 21.22
N LEU A 124 -5.05 49.14 20.36
CA LEU A 124 -3.72 49.72 20.13
C LEU A 124 -3.83 51.15 19.58
N GLN A 125 -4.79 51.40 18.70
CA GLN A 125 -5.07 52.73 18.20
C GLN A 125 -5.59 53.66 19.30
N ALA A 126 -6.54 53.19 20.13
CA ALA A 126 -7.05 53.95 21.27
C ALA A 126 -5.95 54.26 22.30
N GLU A 127 -5.03 53.33 22.57
CA GLU A 127 -3.88 53.55 23.45
C GLU A 127 -2.90 54.59 22.89
N ARG A 128 -2.66 54.58 21.57
CA ARG A 128 -1.85 55.61 20.91
C ARG A 128 -2.51 56.98 20.98
N GLU A 129 -3.82 57.06 20.77
CA GLU A 129 -4.60 58.29 20.89
C GLU A 129 -4.61 58.81 22.34
N LEU A 130 -4.77 57.94 23.34
CA LEU A 130 -4.66 58.30 24.75
C LEU A 130 -3.26 58.84 25.09
N SER A 131 -2.20 58.20 24.60
CA SER A 131 -0.82 58.66 24.80
C SER A 131 -0.60 60.03 24.17
N ALA A 132 -1.09 60.24 22.94
CA ALA A 132 -0.99 61.52 22.24
C ALA A 132 -1.78 62.63 22.97
N GLY A 133 -2.98 62.31 23.46
CA GLY A 133 -3.79 63.25 24.25
C GLY A 133 -3.12 63.67 25.56
N LEU A 134 -2.50 62.70 26.28
CA LEU A 134 -1.71 63.00 27.48
C LEU A 134 -0.48 63.86 27.17
N GLU A 135 0.20 63.61 26.04
CA GLU A 135 1.34 64.41 25.60
C GLU A 135 0.92 65.85 25.24
N GLN A 136 -0.18 66.03 24.51
CA GLN A 136 -0.74 67.34 24.17
C GLN A 136 -1.17 68.12 25.41
N LEU A 137 -1.79 67.46 26.40
CA LEU A 137 -2.07 68.07 27.70
C LEU A 137 -0.80 68.46 28.47
N GLY A 138 0.27 67.68 28.31
CA GLY A 138 1.59 68.01 28.84
C GLY A 138 2.17 69.26 28.19
N GLN A 139 2.07 69.38 26.86
CA GLN A 139 2.50 70.57 26.11
C GLN A 139 1.68 71.80 26.50
N TYR A 140 0.36 71.64 26.64
CA TYR A 140 -0.53 72.68 27.14
C TYR A 140 -0.14 73.17 28.54
N ALA A 141 0.23 72.26 29.45
CA ALA A 141 0.73 72.59 30.76
C ALA A 141 2.13 73.23 30.74
N SER A 142 3.00 72.90 29.77
CA SER A 142 4.32 73.54 29.65
C SER A 142 4.26 74.93 29.01
N ASP A 143 3.30 75.16 28.10
CA ASP A 143 3.10 76.44 27.42
C ASP A 143 2.46 77.49 28.34
N ALA A 144 1.82 77.04 29.43
CA ALA A 144 1.21 77.90 30.45
C ALA A 144 2.23 78.42 31.47
N THR A 145 2.28 79.74 31.67
CA THR A 145 3.14 80.41 32.66
C THR A 145 2.56 80.40 34.08
N SER A 146 1.34 79.87 34.27
CA SER A 146 0.63 79.95 35.56
C SER A 146 1.13 78.92 36.57
N ASN A 147 0.99 79.23 37.86
CA ASN A 147 1.40 78.31 38.92
C ASN A 147 0.47 77.07 39.00
N GLU A 148 -0.75 77.15 38.45
CA GLU A 148 -1.64 75.99 38.34
C GLU A 148 -1.17 74.97 37.31
N ALA A 149 -0.37 75.38 36.31
CA ALA A 149 0.19 74.47 35.30
C ALA A 149 1.09 73.38 35.90
N ARG A 150 1.77 73.69 37.01
CA ARG A 150 2.60 72.72 37.76
C ARG A 150 1.79 71.60 38.41
N ALA A 151 0.49 71.81 38.64
CA ALA A 151 -0.39 70.78 39.20
C ALA A 151 -0.79 69.72 38.17
N TYR A 152 -0.75 70.03 36.87
CA TYR A 152 -1.06 69.09 35.79
C TYR A 152 0.04 68.04 35.59
N LEU A 153 1.32 68.45 35.68
CA LEU A 153 2.47 67.58 35.41
C LEU A 153 2.50 66.25 36.20
N PRO A 154 2.32 66.22 37.54
CA PRO A 154 2.35 64.96 38.29
C PRO A 154 1.17 64.05 37.96
N LEU A 155 0.00 64.61 37.65
CA LEU A 155 -1.19 63.84 37.26
C LEU A 155 -1.01 63.21 35.88
N LEU A 156 -0.50 63.98 34.91
CA LEU A 156 -0.21 63.50 33.56
C LEU A 156 0.88 62.41 33.56
N PHE A 157 1.91 62.57 34.40
CA PHE A 157 2.96 61.56 34.57
C PHE A 157 2.43 60.26 35.20
N THR A 158 1.53 60.37 36.16
CA THR A 158 0.89 59.20 36.79
C THR A 158 -0.02 58.50 35.78
N ALA A 159 -0.82 59.26 35.02
CA ALA A 159 -1.68 58.73 33.96
C ALA A 159 -0.89 58.01 32.86
N SER A 160 0.26 58.55 32.41
CA SER A 160 1.09 57.90 31.37
C SER A 160 1.75 56.61 31.87
N GLN A 161 2.13 56.53 33.15
CA GLN A 161 2.60 55.27 33.74
C GLN A 161 1.51 54.21 33.79
N HIS A 162 0.29 54.57 34.18
CA HIS A 162 -0.84 53.64 34.18
C HIS A 162 -1.20 53.21 32.76
N LEU A 163 -1.10 54.09 31.76
CA LEU A 163 -1.28 53.72 30.35
C LEU A 163 -0.25 52.67 29.89
N ALA A 164 1.02 52.80 30.28
CA ALA A 164 2.05 51.81 29.97
C ALA A 164 1.83 50.47 30.68
N LYS A 165 1.30 50.47 31.90
CA LYS A 165 0.91 49.24 32.62
C LYS A 165 -0.29 48.58 31.98
N LEU A 166 -1.27 49.38 31.56
CA LEU A 166 -2.48 48.94 30.87
C LEU A 166 -2.12 48.25 29.54
N SER A 167 -1.24 48.84 28.72
CA SER A 167 -0.83 48.23 27.45
C SER A 167 -0.13 46.87 27.65
N LEU A 168 0.72 46.76 28.68
CA LEU A 168 1.37 45.49 29.06
C LEU A 168 0.35 44.47 29.61
N ALA A 169 -0.60 44.90 30.44
CA ALA A 169 -1.64 44.04 30.99
C ALA A 169 -2.55 43.51 29.86
N ARG A 170 -2.92 44.37 28.91
CA ARG A 170 -3.65 43.98 27.69
C ARG A 170 -2.87 42.96 26.88
N GLU A 171 -1.58 43.19 26.62
CA GLU A 171 -0.76 42.24 25.84
C GLU A 171 -0.67 40.86 26.52
N LYS A 172 -0.55 40.83 27.85
CA LYS A 172 -0.61 39.59 28.65
C LYS A 172 -1.98 38.93 28.60
N LEU A 173 -3.06 39.71 28.66
CA LEU A 173 -4.43 39.19 28.54
C LEU A 173 -4.64 38.50 27.20
N VAL A 174 -4.20 39.13 26.10
CA VAL A 174 -4.43 38.57 24.77
C VAL A 174 -3.52 37.37 24.49
N SER A 175 -2.25 37.41 24.92
CA SER A 175 -1.30 36.31 24.71
C SER A 175 -1.62 35.07 25.56
N SER A 176 -2.10 35.26 26.80
CA SER A 176 -2.40 34.15 27.70
C SER A 176 -3.85 33.67 27.64
N GLY A 177 -4.77 34.46 27.07
CA GLY A 177 -6.21 34.16 27.00
C GLY A 177 -6.91 34.06 28.36
N ARG A 178 -6.26 34.48 29.46
CA ARG A 178 -6.80 34.34 30.81
C ARG A 178 -7.71 35.50 31.16
N SER A 179 -8.98 35.19 31.46
CA SER A 179 -9.97 36.18 31.89
C SER A 179 -9.63 36.88 33.21
N GLU A 180 -8.82 36.27 34.08
CA GLU A 180 -8.40 36.85 35.36
C GLU A 180 -7.55 38.11 35.17
N LEU A 181 -6.75 38.18 34.12
CA LEU A 181 -5.91 39.34 33.81
C LEU A 181 -6.72 40.56 33.34
N ALA A 182 -8.01 40.38 33.07
CA ALA A 182 -8.84 41.50 32.69
C ALA A 182 -9.18 42.41 33.85
N GLY A 183 -9.23 41.86 35.07
CA GLY A 183 -9.32 42.67 36.28
C GLY A 183 -8.08 43.53 36.49
N ASP A 184 -6.92 43.17 35.92
CA ASP A 184 -5.72 44.01 35.95
C ASP A 184 -5.87 45.18 34.99
N VAL A 185 -6.38 44.95 33.78
CA VAL A 185 -6.63 45.99 32.78
C VAL A 185 -7.69 46.98 33.28
N GLU A 186 -8.80 46.49 33.85
CA GLU A 186 -9.87 47.32 34.41
C GLU A 186 -9.36 48.19 35.57
N ARG A 187 -8.53 47.64 36.46
CA ARG A 187 -7.93 48.42 37.57
C ARG A 187 -7.01 49.53 37.10
N GLU A 188 -6.18 49.26 36.08
CA GLU A 188 -5.31 50.29 35.51
C GLU A 188 -6.13 51.37 34.79
N LEU A 189 -7.21 50.98 34.09
CA LEU A 189 -8.13 51.92 33.44
C LEU A 189 -8.83 52.83 34.45
N ASP A 190 -9.36 52.28 35.55
CA ASP A 190 -9.97 53.04 36.65
C ASP A 190 -8.98 54.04 37.25
N SER A 191 -7.70 53.66 37.34
CA SER A 191 -6.63 54.52 37.83
C SER A 191 -6.38 55.70 36.87
N ILE A 192 -6.39 55.47 35.56
CA ILE A 192 -6.28 56.55 34.55
C ILE A 192 -7.51 57.45 34.60
N GLU A 193 -8.72 56.88 34.74
CA GLU A 193 -9.95 57.66 34.82
C GLU A 193 -9.97 58.57 36.07
N LEU A 194 -9.47 58.08 37.21
CA LEU A 194 -9.32 58.90 38.42
C LEU A 194 -8.38 60.08 38.19
N GLN A 195 -7.24 59.87 37.53
CA GLN A 195 -6.32 60.96 37.16
C GLN A 195 -6.95 61.93 36.17
N ALA A 196 -7.69 61.42 35.17
CA ALA A 196 -8.41 62.25 34.20
C ALA A 196 -9.46 63.15 34.86
N ARG A 197 -10.22 62.64 35.85
CA ARG A 197 -11.16 63.44 36.64
C ARG A 197 -10.47 64.52 37.47
N GLN A 198 -9.28 64.23 38.02
CA GLN A 198 -8.49 65.23 38.73
C GLN A 198 -7.95 66.32 37.79
N ILE A 199 -7.53 65.94 36.58
CA ILE A 199 -7.13 66.87 35.52
C ILE A 199 -8.31 67.72 35.06
N ASP A 200 -9.49 67.14 34.94
CA ASP A 200 -10.72 67.84 34.53
C ASP A 200 -11.10 68.92 35.55
N ALA A 201 -11.00 68.60 36.86
CA ALA A 201 -11.28 69.52 37.97
C ALA A 201 -10.28 70.68 38.12
N LEU A 202 -9.11 70.62 37.48
CA LEU A 202 -8.15 71.71 37.52
C LEU A 202 -8.60 72.91 36.65
N PRO A 203 -8.29 74.15 37.06
CA PRO A 203 -8.62 75.33 36.29
C PRO A 203 -7.94 75.32 34.92
N LEU A 204 -8.59 75.98 33.96
CA LEU A 204 -8.06 76.23 32.62
C LEU A 204 -6.89 77.22 32.69
N LEU A 205 -5.85 76.99 31.89
CA LEU A 205 -4.57 77.70 31.94
C LEU A 205 -4.52 78.93 31.00
N GLY A 206 -5.58 79.20 30.25
CA GLY A 206 -5.72 80.35 29.36
C GLY A 206 -4.89 80.26 28.07
N VAL A 207 -4.42 79.07 27.69
CA VAL A 207 -3.64 78.90 26.45
C VAL A 207 -4.60 78.81 25.27
N SER A 208 -4.55 79.80 24.38
CA SER A 208 -5.40 79.83 23.19
C SER A 208 -5.04 78.71 22.22
N SER A 209 -6.05 78.09 21.61
CA SER A 209 -5.83 77.14 20.52
C SER A 209 -5.19 77.86 19.32
N LYS A 210 -4.09 77.29 18.77
CA LYS A 210 -3.43 77.80 17.55
C LYS A 210 -4.35 77.84 16.32
N SER A 211 -5.52 77.19 16.39
CA SER A 211 -6.56 77.23 15.37
C SER A 211 -7.20 78.61 15.18
N ALA A 212 -7.17 79.48 16.20
CA ALA A 212 -7.70 80.85 16.09
C ALA A 212 -6.81 81.77 15.23
N SER A 213 -5.50 81.48 15.10
CA SER A 213 -4.58 82.33 14.36
C SER A 213 -4.79 82.30 12.84
N GLY A 214 -5.36 81.22 12.27
CA GLY A 214 -5.56 81.12 10.81
C GLY A 214 -6.72 81.94 10.27
N THR A 215 -7.79 82.12 11.06
CA THR A 215 -8.94 82.95 10.70
C THR A 215 -8.67 84.43 10.88
N ASP A 216 -7.86 84.79 11.89
CA ASP A 216 -7.45 86.17 12.16
C ASP A 216 -6.49 86.70 11.09
N ASP A 217 -5.53 85.87 10.65
CA ASP A 217 -4.56 86.24 9.59
C ASP A 217 -5.23 86.39 8.21
N PHE A 218 -6.28 85.58 7.96
CA PHE A 218 -7.10 85.71 6.75
C PHE A 218 -8.04 86.93 6.79
N ALA A 219 -8.64 87.24 7.95
CA ALA A 219 -9.47 88.43 8.14
C ALA A 219 -8.64 89.73 8.02
N ALA A 220 -7.42 89.72 8.58
CA ALA A 220 -6.45 90.80 8.45
C ALA A 220 -5.99 91.03 7.00
N MET A 221 -5.81 89.95 6.22
CA MET A 221 -5.46 90.05 4.80
C MET A 221 -6.62 90.51 3.90
N MET A 222 -7.87 90.34 4.35
CA MET A 222 -9.11 90.78 3.68
C MET A 222 -9.58 92.18 4.10
N GLY A 223 -8.88 92.86 5.03
CA GLY A 223 -9.20 94.21 5.47
C GLY A 223 -10.52 94.35 6.23
N LEU A 224 -10.99 93.26 6.84
CA LEU A 224 -12.22 93.23 7.64
C LEU A 224 -11.86 93.54 9.10
N ASP A 225 -12.48 94.58 9.69
CA ASP A 225 -12.31 94.88 11.11
C ASP A 225 -12.78 93.69 11.96
N PRO A 226 -11.93 93.11 12.83
CA PRO A 226 -12.28 91.96 13.66
C PRO A 226 -13.15 92.45 14.82
N THR A 227 -14.41 92.76 14.53
CA THR A 227 -15.38 93.21 15.55
C THR A 227 -16.14 92.05 16.20
N GLU A 228 -16.01 90.84 15.67
CA GLU A 228 -16.39 89.63 16.39
C GLU A 228 -15.15 89.03 17.06
N THR A 229 -14.95 89.39 18.33
CA THR A 229 -14.08 88.65 19.23
C THR A 229 -14.71 87.27 19.44
N THR A 230 -14.47 86.36 18.50
CA THR A 230 -14.59 84.92 18.77
C THR A 230 -13.69 84.68 19.98
N GLN A 231 -14.28 84.57 21.17
CA GLN A 231 -13.53 84.34 22.40
C GLN A 231 -12.63 83.14 22.14
N ALA A 232 -11.33 83.34 22.19
CA ALA A 232 -10.36 82.28 21.96
C ALA A 232 -10.63 81.18 22.98
N GLU A 233 -11.26 80.10 22.52
CA GLU A 233 -11.52 78.94 23.37
C GLU A 233 -10.18 78.36 23.81
N ASP A 234 -10.09 78.09 25.10
CA ASP A 234 -8.91 77.50 25.71
C ASP A 234 -8.70 76.09 25.14
N ALA A 235 -7.49 75.84 24.62
CA ALA A 235 -7.12 74.56 24.02
C ALA A 235 -7.32 73.37 24.99
N GLY A 236 -7.25 73.62 26.30
CA GLY A 236 -7.46 72.63 27.35
C GLY A 236 -8.87 72.05 27.37
N ILE A 237 -9.90 72.78 26.94
CA ILE A 237 -11.29 72.27 26.90
C ILE A 237 -11.42 71.14 25.88
N ALA A 238 -10.86 71.32 24.69
CA ALA A 238 -10.88 70.32 23.63
C ALA A 238 -10.10 69.06 24.05
N LEU A 239 -8.90 69.24 24.60
CA LEU A 239 -8.03 68.15 25.04
C LEU A 239 -8.63 67.33 26.19
N LYS A 240 -9.22 67.98 27.20
CA LYS A 240 -9.90 67.31 28.31
C LYS A 240 -11.13 66.51 27.82
N ARG A 241 -11.91 67.07 26.91
CA ARG A 241 -13.08 66.41 26.32
C ARG A 241 -12.67 65.18 25.49
N GLU A 242 -11.61 65.29 24.70
CA GLU A 242 -11.08 64.18 23.90
C GLU A 242 -10.60 63.04 24.80
N LEU A 243 -9.78 63.33 25.82
CA LEU A 243 -9.31 62.35 26.81
C LEU A 243 -10.49 61.60 27.47
N ASN A 244 -11.49 62.34 27.97
CA ASN A 244 -12.67 61.74 28.59
C ASN A 244 -13.48 60.88 27.61
N SER A 245 -13.60 61.31 26.35
CA SER A 245 -14.31 60.53 25.34
C SER A 245 -13.61 59.20 25.03
N LEU A 246 -12.28 59.20 24.93
CA LEU A 246 -11.46 58.00 24.70
C LEU A 246 -11.55 57.04 25.89
N LEU A 247 -11.43 57.56 27.12
CA LEU A 247 -11.56 56.76 28.34
C LEU A 247 -12.95 56.14 28.50
N SER A 248 -14.01 56.86 28.11
CA SER A 248 -15.39 56.32 28.18
C SER A 248 -15.65 55.20 27.16
N ARG A 249 -14.95 55.22 26.02
CA ARG A 249 -15.13 54.25 24.93
C ARG A 249 -14.28 52.99 25.12
N TYR A 250 -13.11 53.12 25.74
CA TYR A 250 -12.15 52.01 25.93
C TYR A 250 -12.76 50.75 26.60
N PRO A 251 -13.57 50.81 27.67
CA PRO A 251 -14.16 49.61 28.28
C PRO A 251 -15.06 48.82 27.32
N ALA A 252 -15.85 49.52 26.49
CA ALA A 252 -16.73 48.89 25.53
C ALA A 252 -15.93 48.18 24.42
N GLU A 253 -14.83 48.80 23.98
CA GLU A 253 -13.91 48.18 23.02
C GLU A 253 -13.18 46.99 23.62
N LEU A 254 -12.71 47.09 24.87
CA LEU A 254 -12.06 45.99 25.58
C LEU A 254 -12.98 44.78 25.68
N LYS A 255 -14.24 44.98 26.07
CA LYS A 255 -15.25 43.91 26.13
C LYS A 255 -15.47 43.27 24.76
N ARG A 256 -15.63 44.09 23.71
CA ARG A 256 -15.80 43.59 22.34
C ARG A 256 -14.60 42.77 21.88
N THR A 257 -13.37 43.21 22.16
CA THR A 257 -12.16 42.47 21.83
C THR A 257 -12.08 41.14 22.60
N ARG A 258 -12.49 41.10 23.88
CA ARG A 258 -12.55 39.86 24.67
C ARG A 258 -13.56 38.86 24.10
N ASP A 259 -14.79 39.31 23.82
CA ASP A 259 -15.83 38.46 23.23
C ASP A 259 -15.37 37.88 21.88
N GLN A 260 -14.66 38.67 21.08
CA GLN A 260 -14.07 38.21 19.81
C GLN A 260 -12.95 37.18 20.01
N ILE A 261 -12.06 37.38 20.98
CA ILE A 261 -10.99 36.42 21.31
C ILE A 261 -11.59 35.09 21.78
N GLU A 262 -12.60 35.14 22.65
CA GLU A 262 -13.28 33.94 23.15
C GLU A 262 -13.99 33.19 22.02
N GLN A 263 -14.75 33.90 21.17
CA GLN A 263 -15.39 33.30 19.99
C GLN A 263 -14.37 32.66 19.06
N ARG A 264 -13.23 33.32 18.78
CA ARG A 264 -12.15 32.74 17.95
C ARG A 264 -11.57 31.48 18.57
N SER A 265 -11.36 31.46 19.89
CA SER A 265 -10.88 30.28 20.60
C SER A 265 -11.86 29.10 20.50
N GLN A 266 -13.15 29.35 20.72
CA GLN A 266 -14.20 28.35 20.60
C GLN A 266 -14.31 27.81 19.16
N LEU A 267 -14.29 28.70 18.17
CA LEU A 267 -14.31 28.34 16.74
C LEU A 267 -13.08 27.52 16.34
N SER A 268 -11.89 27.89 16.82
CA SER A 268 -10.66 27.11 16.59
C SER A 268 -10.78 25.70 17.21
N ALA A 269 -11.22 25.59 18.47
CA ALA A 269 -11.41 24.30 19.13
C ALA A 269 -12.45 23.41 18.41
N ALA A 270 -13.59 23.98 18.02
CA ALA A 270 -14.62 23.28 17.25
C ALA A 270 -14.11 22.83 15.88
N THR A 271 -13.30 23.65 15.22
CA THR A 271 -12.66 23.33 13.93
C THR A 271 -11.68 22.18 14.08
N HIS A 272 -10.79 22.21 15.08
CA HIS A 272 -9.86 21.10 15.36
C HIS A 272 -10.60 19.80 15.69
N LEU A 273 -11.70 19.86 16.45
CA LEU A 273 -12.53 18.67 16.73
C LEU A 273 -13.10 18.06 15.45
N LYS A 274 -13.66 18.87 14.55
CA LYS A 274 -14.23 18.39 13.28
C LYS A 274 -13.15 17.87 12.33
N LEU A 275 -12.00 18.55 12.27
CA LEU A 275 -10.85 18.12 11.48
C LEU A 275 -10.32 16.76 11.98
N ASN A 276 -10.17 16.61 13.30
CA ASN A 276 -9.76 15.36 13.94
C ASN A 276 -10.78 14.25 13.71
N ALA A 277 -12.08 14.54 13.68
CA ALA A 277 -13.11 13.56 13.38
C ALA A 277 -12.96 13.01 11.94
N VAL A 278 -12.67 13.86 10.96
CA VAL A 278 -12.38 13.41 9.59
C VAL A 278 -11.08 12.62 9.56
N GLN A 279 -10.02 13.08 10.24
CA GLN A 279 -8.74 12.37 10.27
C GLN A 279 -8.84 11.00 10.96
N GLN A 280 -9.66 10.88 11.99
CA GLN A 280 -9.94 9.62 12.66
C GLN A 280 -10.81 8.71 11.80
N ALA A 281 -11.77 9.26 11.06
CA ALA A 281 -12.53 8.51 10.06
C ALA A 281 -11.62 7.98 8.95
N ILE A 282 -10.64 8.76 8.48
CA ILE A 282 -9.60 8.30 7.55
C ILE A 282 -8.74 7.21 8.20
N ALA A 283 -8.17 7.44 9.38
CA ALA A 283 -7.31 6.48 10.08
C ALA A 283 -8.03 5.16 10.44
N GLY A 284 -9.34 5.21 10.69
CA GLY A 284 -10.19 4.03 10.93
C GLY A 284 -10.29 3.10 9.72
N LEU A 285 -9.90 3.54 8.53
CA LEU A 285 -9.91 2.73 7.30
C LEU A 285 -8.60 1.96 7.10
N GLU A 286 -7.50 2.41 7.72
CA GLU A 286 -6.22 1.69 7.69
C GLU A 286 -6.34 0.22 8.16
N PRO A 287 -7.01 -0.12 9.28
CA PRO A 287 -7.18 -1.50 9.69
C PRO A 287 -8.11 -2.30 8.77
N VAL A 288 -9.09 -1.66 8.12
CA VAL A 288 -10.00 -2.33 7.16
C VAL A 288 -9.23 -2.72 5.88
N VAL A 289 -8.39 -1.81 5.38
CA VAL A 289 -7.49 -2.09 4.24
C VAL A 289 -6.43 -3.14 4.61
N ARG A 290 -5.90 -3.10 5.84
CA ARG A 290 -4.99 -4.15 6.34
C ARG A 290 -5.68 -5.50 6.60
N ALA A 291 -6.95 -5.51 6.95
CA ALA A 291 -7.71 -6.75 7.15
C ALA A 291 -7.96 -7.47 5.81
N GLU A 292 -8.27 -6.72 4.75
CA GLU A 292 -8.26 -7.21 3.36
C GLU A 292 -6.89 -7.81 2.99
N HIS A 293 -5.79 -7.13 3.32
CA HIS A 293 -4.43 -7.68 3.14
C HIS A 293 -4.19 -9.01 3.88
N GLY A 294 -4.72 -9.14 5.10
CA GLY A 294 -4.55 -10.34 5.92
C GLY A 294 -5.26 -11.56 5.36
N GLN A 295 -6.46 -11.38 4.81
CA GLN A 295 -7.21 -12.46 4.17
C GLN A 295 -6.52 -12.93 2.88
N ILE A 296 -6.05 -11.99 2.06
CA ILE A 296 -5.35 -12.30 0.80
C ILE A 296 -4.02 -13.03 1.08
N GLN A 297 -3.24 -12.63 2.10
CA GLN A 297 -2.00 -13.33 2.45
C GLN A 297 -2.24 -14.79 2.89
N ASN A 298 -3.33 -15.04 3.63
CA ASN A 298 -3.64 -16.38 4.10
C ASN A 298 -4.13 -17.28 2.93
N GLU A 299 -4.89 -16.70 2.01
CA GLU A 299 -5.35 -17.38 0.79
C GLU A 299 -4.18 -17.73 -0.14
N VAL A 300 -3.21 -16.82 -0.30
CA VAL A 300 -1.95 -17.07 -1.04
C VAL A 300 -1.15 -18.20 -0.38
N ARG A 301 -1.01 -18.22 0.95
CA ARG A 301 -0.29 -19.29 1.66
C ARG A 301 -0.98 -20.64 1.51
N LEU A 302 -2.31 -20.68 1.50
CA LEU A 302 -3.08 -21.91 1.32
C LEU A 302 -2.89 -22.47 -0.09
N ILE A 303 -2.95 -21.62 -1.12
CA ILE A 303 -2.70 -22.02 -2.52
C ILE A 303 -1.25 -22.48 -2.70
N GLN A 304 -0.27 -21.78 -2.12
CA GLN A 304 1.14 -22.19 -2.14
C GLN A 304 1.36 -23.55 -1.45
N GLY A 305 0.74 -23.76 -0.28
CA GLY A 305 0.79 -25.04 0.43
C GLY A 305 0.19 -26.18 -0.38
N LEU A 306 -0.95 -25.94 -1.03
CA LEU A 306 -1.59 -26.90 -1.94
C LEU A 306 -0.70 -27.21 -3.15
N MET A 307 -0.01 -26.21 -3.70
CA MET A 307 0.92 -26.39 -4.83
C MET A 307 2.16 -27.20 -4.45
N ILE A 308 2.77 -26.93 -3.29
CA ILE A 308 3.89 -27.73 -2.75
C ILE A 308 3.43 -29.16 -2.52
N GLY A 309 2.24 -29.35 -1.94
CA GLY A 309 1.63 -30.66 -1.75
C GLY A 309 1.43 -31.42 -3.07
N LEU A 310 0.94 -30.74 -4.11
CA LEU A 310 0.74 -31.32 -5.44
C LEU A 310 2.08 -31.73 -6.07
N ILE A 311 3.11 -30.89 -5.98
CA ILE A 311 4.46 -31.18 -6.50
C ILE A 311 5.05 -32.41 -5.79
N LEU A 312 4.96 -32.47 -4.45
CA LEU A 312 5.46 -33.60 -3.67
C LEU A 312 4.71 -34.89 -4.01
N LEU A 313 3.39 -34.82 -4.18
CA LEU A 313 2.57 -35.98 -4.55
C LEU A 313 2.97 -36.53 -5.92
N ILE A 314 3.23 -35.65 -6.90
CA ILE A 314 3.70 -36.05 -8.22
C ILE A 314 5.11 -36.63 -8.16
N ALA A 315 6.02 -36.00 -7.42
CA ALA A 315 7.38 -36.51 -7.22
C ALA A 315 7.38 -37.92 -6.61
N LEU A 316 6.50 -38.16 -5.63
CA LEU A 316 6.31 -39.46 -5.00
C LEU A 316 5.71 -40.49 -5.98
N LEU A 317 4.77 -40.07 -6.83
CA LEU A 317 4.21 -40.92 -7.88
C LEU A 317 5.27 -41.34 -8.91
N ILE A 318 6.14 -40.41 -9.31
CA ILE A 318 7.27 -40.67 -10.23
C ILE A 318 8.28 -41.61 -9.58
N ASP A 319 8.70 -41.34 -8.34
CA ASP A 319 9.66 -42.17 -7.61
C ASP A 319 9.14 -43.61 -7.42
N THR A 320 7.87 -43.78 -7.04
CA THR A 320 7.27 -45.12 -6.91
C THR A 320 7.21 -45.86 -8.25
N LEU A 321 6.94 -45.16 -9.35
CA LEU A 321 6.90 -45.75 -10.68
C LEU A 321 8.30 -46.16 -11.18
N GLN A 322 9.30 -45.28 -11.01
CA GLN A 322 10.69 -45.56 -11.36
C GLN A 322 11.26 -46.72 -10.55
N ARG A 323 11.01 -46.77 -9.24
CA ARG A 323 11.46 -47.89 -8.38
C ARG A 323 10.81 -49.22 -8.73
N LYS A 324 9.56 -49.22 -9.21
CA LYS A 324 8.89 -50.43 -9.70
C LYS A 324 9.52 -50.92 -11.00
N LEU A 325 9.74 -50.02 -11.97
CA LEU A 325 10.38 -50.37 -13.24
C LEU A 325 11.82 -50.86 -13.06
N ALA A 326 12.60 -50.18 -12.22
CA ALA A 326 13.97 -50.58 -11.91
C ALA A 326 14.03 -51.99 -11.30
N ARG A 327 13.16 -52.31 -10.32
CA ARG A 327 13.09 -53.65 -9.71
C ARG A 327 12.76 -54.74 -10.73
N VAL A 328 11.87 -54.47 -11.67
CA VAL A 328 11.49 -55.43 -12.73
C VAL A 328 12.66 -55.67 -13.68
N LEU A 329 13.40 -54.62 -14.04
CA LEU A 329 14.58 -54.74 -14.89
C LEU A 329 15.71 -55.50 -14.19
N THR A 330 15.96 -55.22 -12.91
CA THR A 330 16.95 -55.94 -12.09
C THR A 330 16.58 -57.41 -11.90
N TYR A 331 15.30 -57.76 -11.86
CA TYR A 331 14.85 -59.14 -11.77
C TYR A 331 14.98 -59.89 -13.12
N LEU A 332 14.67 -59.23 -14.24
CA LEU A 332 14.71 -59.85 -15.57
C LEU A 332 16.13 -60.09 -16.09
N ALA A 333 17.08 -59.21 -15.77
CA ALA A 333 18.47 -59.30 -16.23
C ALA A 333 19.15 -60.65 -15.90
N PRO A 334 19.16 -61.15 -14.66
CA PRO A 334 19.78 -62.44 -14.34
C PRO A 334 19.01 -63.63 -14.92
N LEU A 335 17.68 -63.56 -15.00
CA LEU A 335 16.84 -64.64 -15.57
C LEU A 335 17.10 -64.84 -17.06
N LEU A 336 17.31 -63.75 -17.82
CA LEU A 336 17.73 -63.85 -19.22
C LEU A 336 19.17 -64.36 -19.35
N SER A 337 20.08 -64.03 -18.40
CA SER A 337 21.44 -64.56 -18.44
C SER A 337 21.46 -66.06 -18.22
N THR A 338 20.59 -66.60 -17.36
CA THR A 338 20.48 -68.05 -17.12
C THR A 338 19.98 -68.80 -18.36
N TRP A 339 19.08 -68.19 -19.15
CA TRP A 339 18.66 -68.74 -20.44
C TRP A 339 19.76 -68.66 -21.50
N ALA A 340 20.59 -67.60 -21.48
CA ALA A 340 21.76 -67.50 -22.37
C ALA A 340 22.83 -68.56 -22.06
N GLU A 341 22.91 -68.99 -20.80
CA GLU A 341 23.77 -70.11 -20.35
C GLU A 341 23.19 -71.50 -20.72
N GLY A 342 21.99 -71.55 -21.33
CA GLY A 342 21.39 -72.77 -21.87
C GLY A 342 20.46 -73.52 -20.92
N ASP A 343 20.23 -73.02 -19.70
CA ASP A 343 19.27 -73.61 -18.76
C ASP A 343 17.86 -73.03 -18.99
N PHE A 344 17.07 -73.73 -19.80
CA PHE A 344 15.67 -73.40 -20.05
C PHE A 344 14.71 -74.13 -19.11
N SER A 345 15.13 -74.56 -17.91
CA SER A 345 14.28 -75.36 -17.02
C SER A 345 13.26 -74.53 -16.23
N ARG A 346 13.55 -73.24 -15.99
CA ARG A 346 12.73 -72.35 -15.16
C ARG A 346 11.85 -71.42 -16.00
N ASP A 347 10.57 -71.35 -15.65
CA ASP A 347 9.65 -70.33 -16.16
C ASP A 347 10.01 -68.95 -15.61
N ILE A 348 9.90 -67.91 -16.44
CA ILE A 348 9.89 -66.54 -15.94
C ILE A 348 8.49 -66.29 -15.41
N GLN A 349 8.38 -66.11 -14.10
CA GLN A 349 7.16 -65.63 -13.45
C GLN A 349 7.42 -64.22 -12.94
N LEU A 350 6.93 -63.24 -13.70
CA LEU A 350 6.82 -61.87 -13.21
C LEU A 350 5.57 -61.86 -12.32
N GLY A 351 5.76 -61.75 -10.99
CA GLY A 351 4.66 -61.83 -10.02
C GLY A 351 3.46 -60.94 -10.36
N LYS A 352 2.29 -61.20 -9.75
CA LYS A 352 0.97 -60.58 -10.03
C LYS A 352 0.96 -59.04 -10.01
N THR A 353 1.52 -58.37 -11.00
CA THR A 353 1.51 -56.91 -11.12
C THR A 353 1.45 -56.53 -12.58
N ASN A 354 0.53 -55.61 -12.91
CA ASN A 354 0.30 -54.96 -14.20
C ASN A 354 0.20 -55.86 -15.44
N ARG A 355 -0.87 -55.67 -16.22
CA ARG A 355 -1.14 -56.47 -17.44
C ARG A 355 0.04 -56.48 -18.44
N GLU A 356 0.81 -55.40 -18.56
CA GLU A 356 1.95 -55.37 -19.49
C GLU A 356 3.14 -56.24 -19.07
N LEU A 357 3.38 -56.39 -17.75
CA LEU A 357 4.38 -57.35 -17.27
C LEU A 357 3.95 -58.77 -17.58
N ARG A 358 2.65 -59.06 -17.50
CA ARG A 358 2.07 -60.36 -17.87
C ARG A 358 2.17 -60.62 -19.38
N ASP A 359 2.00 -59.61 -20.21
CA ASP A 359 2.17 -59.72 -21.66
C ASP A 359 3.65 -59.98 -22.04
N ILE A 360 4.59 -59.35 -21.31
CA ILE A 360 6.04 -59.59 -21.43
C ILE A 360 6.38 -61.01 -20.96
N GLU A 361 5.86 -61.44 -19.82
CA GLU A 361 5.99 -62.80 -19.27
C GLU A 361 5.52 -63.86 -20.29
N ALA A 362 4.33 -63.67 -20.85
CA ALA A 362 3.78 -64.58 -21.85
C ALA A 362 4.64 -64.64 -23.13
N SER A 363 5.17 -63.51 -23.58
CA SER A 363 6.04 -63.45 -24.75
C SER A 363 7.39 -64.12 -24.50
N LEU A 364 7.98 -63.90 -23.32
CA LEU A 364 9.23 -64.54 -22.89
C LEU A 364 9.07 -66.07 -22.76
N ASN A 365 8.01 -66.54 -22.13
CA ASN A 365 7.76 -67.97 -21.99
C ASN A 365 7.42 -68.64 -23.33
N ARG A 366 6.79 -67.91 -24.27
CA ARG A 366 6.62 -68.39 -25.65
C ARG A 366 7.96 -68.55 -26.37
N LEU A 367 8.88 -67.60 -26.17
CA LEU A 367 10.24 -67.67 -26.72
C LEU A 367 11.02 -68.85 -26.11
N ARG A 368 10.94 -69.05 -24.79
CA ARG A 368 11.48 -70.24 -24.11
C ARG A 368 10.94 -71.52 -24.74
N SER A 369 9.62 -71.64 -24.87
CA SER A 369 8.99 -72.84 -25.45
C SER A 369 9.45 -73.10 -26.88
N TYR A 370 9.66 -72.04 -27.67
CA TYR A 370 10.20 -72.16 -29.01
C TYR A 370 11.66 -72.65 -29.00
N LEU A 371 12.51 -72.10 -28.12
CA LEU A 371 13.90 -72.55 -27.97
C LEU A 371 14.00 -74.00 -27.48
N VAL A 372 13.18 -74.40 -26.51
CA VAL A 372 13.13 -75.79 -26.03
C VAL A 372 12.70 -76.74 -27.14
N ASN A 373 11.69 -76.36 -27.93
CA ASN A 373 11.26 -77.16 -29.08
C ASN A 373 12.36 -77.25 -30.16
N LEU A 374 13.06 -76.15 -30.43
CA LEU A 374 14.20 -76.13 -31.35
C LEU A 374 15.32 -77.06 -30.88
N VAL A 375 15.68 -77.03 -29.59
CA VAL A 375 16.69 -77.94 -29.01
C VAL A 375 16.20 -79.39 -29.08
N GLY A 376 14.92 -79.64 -28.81
CA GLY A 376 14.31 -80.98 -28.94
C GLY A 376 14.34 -81.51 -30.36
N THR A 377 13.98 -80.70 -31.35
CA THR A 377 14.03 -81.08 -32.78
C THR A 377 15.46 -81.25 -33.28
N LEU A 378 16.41 -80.42 -32.84
CA LEU A 378 17.84 -80.60 -33.11
C LEU A 378 18.35 -81.94 -32.56
N ARG A 379 17.97 -82.29 -31.33
CA ARG A 379 18.32 -83.58 -30.72
C ARG A 379 17.71 -84.76 -31.48
N LEU A 380 16.43 -84.68 -31.85
CA LEU A 380 15.79 -85.73 -32.65
C LEU A 380 16.43 -85.89 -34.03
N ASN A 381 16.74 -84.77 -34.70
CA ASN A 381 17.48 -84.80 -35.96
C ASN A 381 18.88 -85.40 -35.78
N ALA A 382 19.58 -85.08 -34.69
CA ALA A 382 20.88 -85.67 -34.38
C ALA A 382 20.79 -87.19 -34.11
N GLU A 383 19.77 -87.64 -33.38
CA GLU A 383 19.48 -89.06 -33.14
C GLU A 383 19.12 -89.78 -34.45
N GLN A 384 18.30 -89.17 -35.32
CA GLN A 384 17.95 -89.73 -36.63
C GLN A 384 19.14 -89.77 -37.58
N VAL A 385 20.01 -88.75 -37.56
CA VAL A 385 21.27 -88.74 -38.32
C VAL A 385 22.20 -89.83 -37.81
N ALA A 386 22.34 -90.01 -36.48
CA ALA A 386 23.13 -91.08 -35.90
C ALA A 386 22.57 -92.47 -36.26
N GLY A 387 21.25 -92.64 -36.24
CA GLY A 387 20.56 -93.85 -36.69
C GLY A 387 20.77 -94.12 -38.19
N SER A 388 20.66 -93.07 -39.01
CA SER A 388 20.93 -93.15 -40.46
C SER A 388 22.39 -93.55 -40.72
N SER A 389 23.35 -92.95 -40.01
CA SER A 389 24.76 -93.34 -40.07
C SER A 389 24.96 -94.81 -39.69
N ARG A 390 24.21 -95.33 -38.71
CA ARG A 390 24.27 -96.74 -38.33
C ARG A 390 23.72 -97.66 -39.43
N THR A 391 22.59 -97.31 -40.03
CA THR A 391 22.05 -98.05 -41.20
C THR A 391 22.97 -97.98 -42.41
N LEU A 392 23.66 -96.86 -42.62
CA LEU A 392 24.63 -96.68 -43.70
C LEU A 392 25.87 -97.54 -43.47
N ALA A 393 26.34 -97.65 -42.23
CA ALA A 393 27.42 -98.56 -41.85
C ALA A 393 27.02 -100.04 -42.07
N GLU A 394 25.77 -100.41 -41.76
CA GLU A 394 25.25 -101.75 -41.95
C GLU A 394 25.07 -102.09 -43.45
N LEU A 395 24.55 -101.15 -44.25
CA LEU A 395 24.50 -101.26 -45.72
C LEU A 395 25.89 -101.36 -46.34
N SER A 396 26.86 -100.58 -45.86
CA SER A 396 28.25 -100.65 -46.32
C SER A 396 28.88 -102.02 -46.02
N SER A 397 28.61 -102.59 -44.85
CA SER A 397 29.03 -103.95 -44.48
C SER A 397 28.34 -105.01 -45.34
N GLY A 398 27.04 -104.86 -45.60
CA GLY A 398 26.27 -105.75 -46.48
C GLY A 398 26.79 -105.73 -47.93
N LEU A 399 27.07 -104.54 -48.48
CA LEU A 399 27.68 -104.38 -49.80
C LEU A 399 29.05 -105.06 -49.90
N HIS A 400 29.87 -104.95 -48.86
CA HIS A 400 31.16 -105.64 -48.81
C HIS A 400 31.00 -107.17 -48.91
N SER A 401 30.05 -107.75 -48.17
CA SER A 401 29.76 -109.19 -48.24
C SER A 401 29.17 -109.65 -49.57
N GLY A 402 28.38 -108.79 -50.23
CA GLY A 402 27.84 -109.05 -51.57
C GLY A 402 28.92 -109.05 -52.64
N ALA A 403 29.88 -108.13 -52.54
CA ALA A 403 31.04 -108.08 -53.42
C ALA A 403 31.92 -109.33 -53.31
N GLU A 404 32.13 -109.86 -52.09
CA GLU A 404 32.87 -111.12 -51.91
C GLU A 404 32.19 -112.31 -52.57
N ARG A 405 30.85 -112.45 -52.45
CA ARG A 405 30.12 -113.54 -53.13
C ARG A 405 30.20 -113.42 -54.65
N GLN A 406 30.05 -112.20 -55.19
CA GLN A 406 30.13 -111.99 -56.63
C GLN A 406 31.51 -112.32 -57.20
N ALA A 407 32.59 -112.04 -56.45
CA ALA A 407 33.93 -112.47 -56.83
C ALA A 407 34.07 -113.99 -56.86
N GLY A 408 33.46 -114.70 -55.90
CA GLY A 408 33.39 -116.16 -55.88
C GLY A 408 32.61 -116.75 -57.06
N ASP A 409 31.42 -116.22 -57.34
CA ASP A 409 30.58 -116.69 -58.46
C ASP A 409 31.25 -116.44 -59.81
N SER A 410 31.96 -115.32 -59.98
CA SER A 410 32.76 -115.07 -61.18
C SER A 410 33.92 -116.06 -61.35
N ALA A 411 34.52 -116.54 -60.26
CA ALA A 411 35.53 -117.61 -60.34
C ALA A 411 34.89 -118.93 -60.80
N GLN A 412 33.70 -119.26 -60.29
CA GLN A 412 33.00 -120.48 -60.67
C GLN A 412 32.51 -120.46 -62.14
N ILE A 413 32.04 -119.30 -62.63
CA ILE A 413 31.70 -119.10 -64.04
C ILE A 413 32.95 -119.26 -64.92
N ARG A 414 34.10 -118.74 -64.47
CA ARG A 414 35.37 -118.89 -65.19
C ARG A 414 35.79 -120.36 -65.30
N ASP A 415 35.64 -121.14 -64.24
CA ASP A 415 35.97 -122.56 -64.25
C ASP A 415 35.04 -123.36 -65.18
N ALA A 416 33.73 -123.09 -65.15
CA ALA A 416 32.76 -123.72 -66.05
C ALA A 416 33.00 -123.37 -67.53
N LEU A 417 33.44 -122.14 -67.82
CA LEU A 417 33.85 -121.73 -69.16
C LEU A 417 35.11 -122.48 -69.63
N GLY A 418 36.08 -122.72 -68.73
CA GLY A 418 37.26 -123.53 -69.04
C GLY A 418 36.90 -125.00 -69.33
N GLU A 419 35.93 -125.56 -68.62
CA GLU A 419 35.44 -126.92 -68.86
C GLU A 419 34.71 -127.05 -70.20
N LEU A 420 33.94 -126.03 -70.59
CA LEU A 420 33.31 -125.95 -71.91
C LEU A 420 34.33 -125.82 -73.05
N GLU A 421 35.41 -125.06 -72.86
CA GLU A 421 36.50 -124.97 -73.84
C GLU A 421 37.20 -126.33 -74.05
N ALA A 422 37.43 -127.07 -72.96
CA ALA A 422 38.02 -128.40 -73.00
C ALA A 422 37.12 -129.43 -73.73
N THR A 423 35.79 -129.37 -73.53
CA THR A 423 34.86 -130.26 -74.24
C THR A 423 34.76 -129.93 -75.72
N ILE A 424 34.83 -128.65 -76.11
CA ILE A 424 34.85 -128.23 -77.52
C ILE A 424 36.12 -128.73 -78.23
N SER A 425 37.27 -128.70 -77.56
CA SER A 425 38.53 -129.25 -78.09
C SER A 425 38.46 -130.75 -78.36
N GLN A 426 37.67 -131.51 -77.59
CA GLN A 426 37.65 -132.98 -77.63
C GLN A 426 36.74 -133.56 -78.72
N VAL A 427 35.81 -132.75 -79.26
CA VAL A 427 34.91 -133.15 -80.37
C VAL A 427 35.51 -132.83 -81.74
N ALA A 428 36.57 -132.02 -81.80
CA ALA A 428 37.21 -131.56 -83.04
C ALA A 428 38.49 -132.35 -83.45
N GLY A 429 38.78 -133.49 -82.80
CA GLY A 429 40.01 -134.29 -83.01
C GLY A 429 39.78 -135.60 -83.74
#